data_AF-A0A947N7L4-F1
#
_entry.id   AF-A0A947N7L4-F1
#
_cell.length_a   1.000
_cell.length_b   1.000
_cell.length_c   1.000
_cell.angle_alpha   90.00
_cell.angle_beta   90.00
_cell.angle_gamma   90.00
#
_symmetry.space_group_name_H-M   'P 1'
#
loop_
_entity.id
_entity.type
_entity.pdbx_description
1 polymer ?
#
loop_
_entity_poly.entity_id
_entity_poly.type
_entity_poly.pdbx_seq_one_letter_code
_entity_poly.pdbx_strand_id
1 'polypeptide(L)'
;TGGGVSHLHGDSLSFTNNEGGGASALLLKGVNSISPVEARVINCTFAGNVRSLSGEGPALRGSAVQQISGAGPVLQRCLFHDNSNAGGAASAILLENSAGTTVELRNLTAVLNQADSAAIRLNAPAILRNSIVIENGGARQIGGTNPAVAYCLTSDTQYHGAGGSFYADPAFEDFWERDYRLSAGSFAINRGDPNQAYNDPDGTRADVGAFVAESFSAEIESLFDVPHDNGRQLMLEWLPSAGDDARQGIVSYLIYRKVNLAILENFELVATVPAARLEGYGRIVPTLADSNASGIRYYSFFVRAQSVNPLAYWDTPQDSGYSVDNLTPATPQQLAGMEIAVGAQLTWEAVPDTDVAYYAVYRGAVPFDPDTASAVYGTSAEPVFVDSMETGSFFYAVRAVDRNGNRSQPSGVVAVEVGIVHPPLALTIAVEESQLRLRWQSSPGAVQYRIFRSLQADGPMDYVDSTSDTMYVITDIPIRAFYFVTAER
;
A
#
# COMPACT_ATOMS: atom_id res chain seq x y z
N THR A 1 4.62 62.52 30.07
CA THR A 1 4.47 63.59 29.05
C THR A 1 5.34 63.31 27.81
N GLY A 2 5.36 62.07 27.35
CA GLY A 2 5.83 61.67 26.02
C GLY A 2 5.05 60.40 25.67
N GLY A 3 4.49 60.32 24.46
CA GLY A 3 3.62 59.22 24.03
C GLY A 3 4.35 57.88 24.02
N GLY A 4 4.28 57.15 25.12
CA GLY A 4 4.81 55.80 25.24
C GLY A 4 3.71 54.77 24.98
N VAL A 5 4.09 53.65 24.35
CA VAL A 5 3.30 52.43 24.29
C VAL A 5 3.76 51.52 25.43
N SER A 6 2.85 50.87 26.13
CA SER A 6 3.19 49.83 27.12
C SER A 6 3.11 48.47 26.43
N HIS A 7 4.23 47.75 26.32
CA HIS A 7 4.25 46.40 25.75
C HIS A 7 4.30 45.34 26.85
N LEU A 8 3.42 44.34 26.75
CA LEU A 8 3.45 43.12 27.55
C LEU A 8 3.50 41.93 26.61
N HIS A 9 4.71 41.43 26.33
CA HIS A 9 4.91 40.28 25.44
C HIS A 9 5.36 39.08 26.26
N GLY A 10 4.65 37.97 26.10
CA GLY A 10 5.03 36.67 26.64
C GLY A 10 4.92 35.63 25.53
N ASP A 11 5.96 34.83 25.34
CA ASP A 11 5.93 33.69 24.43
C ASP A 11 6.52 32.49 25.17
N SER A 12 5.78 31.37 25.19
CA SER A 12 6.28 30.11 25.74
C SER A 12 6.67 30.20 27.23
N LEU A 13 5.92 31.02 27.99
CA LEU A 13 6.11 31.21 29.43
C LEU A 13 5.17 30.33 30.24
N SER A 14 5.63 29.90 31.41
CA SER A 14 4.84 29.11 32.35
C SER A 14 4.62 29.87 33.67
N PHE A 15 3.36 30.06 34.03
CA PHE A 15 2.93 30.74 35.25
C PHE A 15 2.18 29.75 36.14
N THR A 16 2.90 29.14 37.08
CA THR A 16 2.39 28.00 37.83
C THR A 16 2.41 28.20 39.32
N ASN A 17 1.41 27.68 40.02
CA ASN A 17 1.36 27.57 41.49
C ASN A 17 1.51 28.91 42.22
N ASN A 18 1.00 29.99 41.63
CA ASN A 18 0.96 31.29 42.29
C ASN A 18 -0.19 31.33 43.31
N GLU A 19 0.04 31.96 44.46
CA GLU A 19 -0.95 32.15 45.51
C GLU A 19 -1.26 33.64 45.77
N GLY A 20 -2.54 34.00 45.73
CA GLY A 20 -3.01 35.34 46.09
C GLY A 20 -3.76 35.38 47.42
N GLY A 21 -3.34 36.26 48.34
CA GLY A 21 -4.03 36.51 49.62
C GLY A 21 -4.82 37.82 49.61
N GLY A 22 -6.01 37.84 49.01
CA GLY A 22 -6.88 39.03 48.94
C GLY A 22 -6.84 39.82 47.61
N ALA A 23 -5.95 39.45 46.69
CA ALA A 23 -5.86 39.95 45.30
C ALA A 23 -5.69 38.78 44.32
N SER A 24 -5.47 39.07 43.03
CA SER A 24 -5.13 38.09 41.99
C SER A 24 -3.91 37.26 42.34
N ALA A 25 -3.91 35.97 42.02
CA ALA A 25 -2.67 35.19 42.02
C ALA A 25 -1.71 35.61 40.89
N LEU A 26 -2.25 36.02 39.73
CA LEU A 26 -1.48 36.58 38.62
C LEU A 26 -2.22 37.78 38.01
N LEU A 27 -1.50 38.87 37.77
CA LEU A 27 -2.05 40.11 37.21
C LEU A 27 -1.20 40.57 36.01
N LEU A 28 -1.77 40.49 34.81
CA LEU A 28 -1.15 40.93 33.56
C LEU A 28 -1.68 42.31 33.15
N LYS A 29 -1.16 43.38 33.74
CA LYS A 29 -1.71 44.74 33.55
C LYS A 29 -0.69 45.70 32.93
N GLY A 30 -1.12 46.49 31.95
CA GLY A 30 -0.33 47.61 31.41
C GLY A 30 -0.15 48.74 32.43
N VAL A 31 0.82 49.63 32.18
CA VAL A 31 1.11 50.75 33.08
C VAL A 31 -0.05 51.76 33.07
N ASN A 32 -0.55 52.11 34.26
CA ASN A 32 -1.60 53.12 34.39
C ASN A 32 -1.17 54.44 33.72
N SER A 33 -2.09 55.08 32.99
CA SER A 33 -1.87 56.37 32.29
C SER A 33 -0.96 56.33 31.06
N ILE A 34 -0.52 55.14 30.62
CA ILE A 34 0.17 54.93 29.33
C ILE A 34 -0.82 54.27 28.35
N SER A 35 -1.02 54.88 27.19
CA SER A 35 -1.92 54.39 26.13
C SER A 35 -1.27 54.66 24.76
N PRO A 36 -1.27 53.69 23.84
CA PRO A 36 -1.90 52.36 23.94
C PRO A 36 -1.10 51.36 24.80
N VAL A 37 -1.78 50.31 25.26
CA VAL A 37 -1.17 49.10 25.82
C VAL A 37 -1.31 48.00 24.78
N GLU A 38 -0.18 47.45 24.35
CA GLU A 38 -0.12 46.26 23.51
C GLU A 38 0.22 45.07 24.41
N ALA A 39 -0.64 44.07 24.48
CA ALA A 39 -0.21 42.79 25.04
C ALA A 39 -0.45 41.66 24.05
N ARG A 40 0.53 40.78 24.03
CA ARG A 40 0.54 39.60 23.20
C ARG A 40 1.15 38.48 24.01
N VAL A 41 0.30 37.57 24.45
CA VAL A 41 0.69 36.39 25.22
C VAL A 41 0.38 35.18 24.36
N ILE A 42 1.43 34.49 23.93
CA ILE A 42 1.35 33.39 22.97
C ILE A 42 1.99 32.14 23.56
N ASN A 43 1.42 30.95 23.34
CA ASN A 43 2.02 29.68 23.75
C ASN A 43 2.31 29.58 25.27
N CYS A 44 1.60 30.34 26.11
CA CYS A 44 1.85 30.37 27.54
C CYS A 44 0.94 29.40 28.30
N THR A 45 1.46 28.87 29.41
CA THR A 45 0.73 27.99 30.31
C THR A 45 0.46 28.68 31.64
N PHE A 46 -0.77 28.56 32.12
CA PHE A 46 -1.24 29.09 33.40
C PHE A 46 -1.85 27.93 34.20
N ALA A 47 -1.11 27.44 35.19
CA ALA A 47 -1.47 26.20 35.87
C ALA A 47 -1.49 26.29 37.40
N GLY A 48 -2.47 25.68 38.05
CA GLY A 48 -2.45 25.50 39.51
C GLY A 48 -2.44 26.81 40.32
N ASN A 49 -2.84 27.93 39.73
CA ASN A 49 -2.85 29.22 40.42
C ASN A 49 -4.09 29.32 41.31
N VAL A 50 -3.93 29.84 42.53
CA VAL A 50 -4.97 29.84 43.56
C VAL A 50 -5.05 31.21 44.24
N ARG A 51 -6.25 31.72 44.56
CA ARG A 51 -6.43 32.68 45.67
C ARG A 51 -7.33 32.11 46.75
N SER A 52 -7.04 32.50 47.98
CA SER A 52 -7.73 32.06 49.19
C SER A 52 -8.57 33.19 49.81
N LEU A 53 -9.62 32.78 50.56
CA LEU A 53 -10.70 33.59 51.10
C LEU A 53 -10.24 34.68 52.10
N SER A 54 -10.38 35.95 51.73
CA SER A 54 -10.59 37.06 52.68
C SER A 54 -11.20 38.30 51.99
N GLY A 55 -12.47 38.61 52.33
CA GLY A 55 -13.19 39.84 51.93
C GLY A 55 -13.52 39.94 50.44
N GLU A 56 -14.63 40.62 50.09
CA GLU A 56 -15.17 40.68 48.72
C GLU A 56 -14.09 40.83 47.63
N GLY A 57 -13.85 39.74 46.87
CA GLY A 57 -13.02 39.76 45.67
C GLY A 57 -12.56 38.35 45.20
N PRO A 58 -12.23 38.19 43.90
CA PRO A 58 -12.15 36.87 43.24
C PRO A 58 -10.76 36.19 43.26
N ALA A 59 -10.73 34.87 43.43
CA ALA A 59 -9.59 33.95 43.54
C ALA A 59 -8.75 33.50 42.34
N LEU A 60 -9.01 34.14 41.23
CA LEU A 60 -7.99 34.74 40.41
C LEU A 60 -8.65 35.99 39.88
N ARG A 61 -8.13 37.15 40.26
CA ARG A 61 -8.42 38.36 39.51
C ARG A 61 -7.35 38.48 38.44
N GLY A 62 -7.35 37.62 37.44
CA GLY A 62 -6.75 38.05 36.18
C GLY A 62 -7.42 39.37 35.80
N SER A 63 -6.84 40.52 36.10
CA SER A 63 -7.18 41.76 35.39
C SER A 63 -6.14 41.82 34.30
N ALA A 64 -6.26 40.89 33.37
CA ALA A 64 -5.30 40.70 32.30
C ALA A 64 -5.75 41.51 31.08
N VAL A 65 -4.99 42.58 30.85
CA VAL A 65 -4.80 43.30 29.60
C VAL A 65 -5.99 44.10 29.05
N GLN A 66 -5.91 45.40 29.24
CA GLN A 66 -6.56 46.38 28.39
C GLN A 66 -5.75 46.49 27.08
N GLN A 67 -6.26 46.00 25.94
CA GLN A 67 -5.66 46.24 24.62
C GLN A 67 -6.42 47.40 23.96
N ILE A 68 -5.75 48.53 23.73
CA ILE A 68 -6.33 49.63 22.95
C ILE A 68 -5.77 49.51 21.53
N SER A 69 -6.50 48.75 20.71
CA SER A 69 -6.43 48.69 19.24
C SER A 69 -5.09 48.38 18.58
N GLY A 70 -5.06 47.30 17.80
CA GLY A 70 -4.32 47.27 16.53
C GLY A 70 -2.97 46.53 16.53
N ALA A 71 -2.96 45.23 16.81
CA ALA A 71 -2.13 44.21 16.13
C ALA A 71 -2.24 42.85 16.86
N GLY A 72 -3.22 42.00 16.49
CA GLY A 72 -3.30 40.60 16.92
C GLY A 72 -4.07 40.31 18.23
N PRO A 73 -4.40 39.03 18.49
CA PRO A 73 -5.13 38.61 19.69
C PRO A 73 -4.31 38.84 20.97
N VAL A 74 -4.99 39.10 22.09
CA VAL A 74 -4.34 39.31 23.39
C VAL A 74 -3.75 38.02 23.93
N LEU A 75 -4.54 36.93 23.82
CA LEU A 75 -4.13 35.58 24.17
C LEU A 75 -4.27 34.69 22.94
N GLN A 76 -3.20 33.98 22.62
CA GLN A 76 -3.18 33.02 21.52
C GLN A 76 -2.47 31.74 21.95
N ARG A 77 -3.02 30.56 21.61
CA ARG A 77 -2.36 29.27 21.89
C ARG A 77 -1.99 29.07 23.37
N CYS A 78 -2.80 29.59 24.30
CA CYS A 78 -2.51 29.52 25.73
C CYS A 78 -3.32 28.43 26.42
N LEU A 79 -2.68 27.74 27.36
CA LEU A 79 -3.25 26.67 28.16
C LEU A 79 -3.54 27.16 29.59
N PHE A 80 -4.75 26.87 30.08
CA PHE A 80 -5.20 27.20 31.42
C PHE A 80 -5.76 25.95 32.10
N HIS A 81 -5.10 25.46 33.15
CA HIS A 81 -5.59 24.30 33.87
C HIS A 81 -5.34 24.32 35.38
N ASP A 82 -6.18 23.58 36.12
CA ASP A 82 -6.11 23.46 37.58
C ASP A 82 -6.11 24.82 38.34
N ASN A 83 -6.54 25.91 37.71
CA ASN A 83 -6.59 27.21 38.39
C ASN A 83 -7.84 27.27 39.27
N SER A 84 -7.70 27.71 40.51
CA SER A 84 -8.77 27.66 41.50
C SER A 84 -9.10 29.02 42.08
N ASN A 85 -10.40 29.27 42.20
CA ASN A 85 -10.96 30.50 42.66
C ASN A 85 -12.18 30.29 43.59
N ALA A 86 -11.99 30.47 44.90
CA ALA A 86 -13.09 30.51 45.88
C ALA A 86 -13.51 31.94 46.29
N GLY A 87 -14.81 32.22 46.30
CA GLY A 87 -15.43 33.40 46.93
C GLY A 87 -16.27 34.28 45.98
N GLY A 88 -17.59 34.08 45.95
CA GLY A 88 -18.56 35.06 45.42
C GLY A 88 -18.70 35.04 43.88
N ALA A 89 -18.72 36.22 43.23
CA ALA A 89 -18.91 36.35 41.77
C ALA A 89 -17.66 36.04 40.93
N ALA A 90 -16.83 35.11 41.40
CA ALA A 90 -15.45 34.97 41.00
C ALA A 90 -15.25 33.95 39.85
N SER A 91 -14.31 34.24 38.94
CA SER A 91 -14.00 33.41 37.78
C SER A 91 -12.54 33.00 37.74
N ALA A 92 -12.21 31.79 37.27
CA ALA A 92 -10.83 31.30 37.27
C ALA A 92 -9.94 32.13 36.32
N ILE A 93 -10.51 32.52 35.17
CA ILE A 93 -9.94 33.45 34.22
C ILE A 93 -10.90 34.63 34.12
N LEU A 94 -10.38 35.84 34.32
CA LEU A 94 -11.10 37.08 34.11
C LEU A 94 -10.35 37.90 33.07
N LEU A 95 -11.09 38.45 32.12
CA LEU A 95 -10.58 39.37 31.12
C LEU A 95 -11.45 40.62 31.13
N GLU A 96 -10.84 41.74 31.47
CA GLU A 96 -11.47 43.04 31.61
C GLU A 96 -10.80 44.02 30.65
N ASN A 97 -11.61 44.74 29.86
CA ASN A 97 -11.12 45.84 29.03
C ASN A 97 -11.96 47.10 29.30
N SER A 98 -11.29 48.15 29.78
CA SER A 98 -11.90 49.44 30.15
C SER A 98 -12.00 50.45 29.00
N ALA A 99 -11.64 50.12 27.75
CA ALA A 99 -11.56 51.08 26.64
C ALA A 99 -12.60 50.96 25.52
N GLY A 100 -13.62 50.09 25.63
CA GLY A 100 -14.62 49.93 24.56
C GLY A 100 -14.09 49.31 23.25
N THR A 101 -12.83 48.87 23.24
CA THR A 101 -12.22 48.08 22.16
C THR A 101 -12.58 46.60 22.28
N THR A 102 -12.68 45.89 21.16
CA THR A 102 -12.92 44.44 21.19
C THR A 102 -11.62 43.69 21.43
N VAL A 103 -11.61 42.80 22.42
CA VAL A 103 -10.49 41.88 22.69
C VAL A 103 -10.75 40.55 22.00
N GLU A 104 -9.75 40.00 21.32
CA GLU A 104 -9.85 38.68 20.72
C GLU A 104 -8.92 37.68 21.40
N LEU A 105 -9.48 36.49 21.65
CA LEU A 105 -8.85 35.33 22.24
C LEU A 105 -8.97 34.19 21.24
N ARG A 106 -7.84 33.56 20.92
CA ARG A 106 -7.80 32.52 19.90
C ARG A 106 -7.05 31.32 20.41
N ASN A 107 -7.50 30.11 20.05
CA ASN A 107 -6.73 28.90 20.30
C ASN A 107 -6.39 28.78 21.79
N LEU A 108 -7.39 28.87 22.66
CA LEU A 108 -7.19 28.65 24.10
C LEU A 108 -7.65 27.27 24.49
N THR A 109 -6.99 26.64 25.46
CA THR A 109 -7.50 25.44 26.12
C THR A 109 -7.67 25.76 27.60
N ALA A 110 -8.91 25.73 28.10
CA ALA A 110 -9.24 25.95 29.50
C ALA A 110 -9.98 24.74 30.06
N VAL A 111 -9.32 24.02 30.97
CA VAL A 111 -9.76 22.71 31.46
C VAL A 111 -9.46 22.59 32.96
N LEU A 112 -10.30 21.92 33.74
CA LEU A 112 -10.09 21.71 35.19
C LEU A 112 -9.94 22.98 36.04
N ASN A 113 -10.38 24.14 35.54
CA ASN A 113 -10.37 25.37 36.33
C ASN A 113 -11.59 25.42 37.25
N GLN A 114 -11.42 25.79 38.50
CA GLN A 114 -12.48 25.82 39.52
C GLN A 114 -12.81 27.27 39.89
N ALA A 115 -14.07 27.67 39.77
CA ALA A 115 -14.53 28.97 40.24
C ALA A 115 -16.00 28.96 40.65
N ASP A 116 -16.45 29.89 41.49
CA ASP A 116 -17.86 29.96 41.88
C ASP A 116 -18.79 30.36 40.72
N SER A 117 -18.34 31.23 39.81
CA SER A 117 -19.18 31.75 38.74
C SER A 117 -18.90 31.17 37.35
N ALA A 118 -17.72 31.41 36.78
CA ALA A 118 -17.41 30.97 35.42
C ALA A 118 -15.93 30.60 35.30
N ALA A 119 -15.61 29.61 34.49
CA ALA A 119 -14.22 29.28 34.20
C ALA A 119 -13.51 30.44 33.50
N ILE A 120 -14.13 30.96 32.43
CA ILE A 120 -13.70 32.16 31.72
C ILE A 120 -14.77 33.23 31.84
N ARG A 121 -14.40 34.42 32.27
CA ARG A 121 -15.29 35.58 32.31
C ARG A 121 -14.77 36.71 31.44
N LEU A 122 -15.63 37.18 30.54
CA LEU A 122 -15.34 38.20 29.53
C LEU A 122 -16.20 39.46 29.78
N ASN A 123 -15.68 40.45 30.51
CA ASN A 123 -16.44 41.62 30.97
C ASN A 123 -16.26 42.88 30.09
N ALA A 124 -16.02 42.68 28.80
CA ALA A 124 -15.90 43.73 27.79
C ALA A 124 -16.30 43.15 26.43
N PRO A 125 -16.45 43.96 25.35
CA PRO A 125 -16.59 43.44 24.01
C PRO A 125 -15.43 42.46 23.72
N ALA A 126 -15.75 41.17 23.62
CA ALA A 126 -14.75 40.13 23.53
C ALA A 126 -15.21 39.05 22.55
N ILE A 127 -14.24 38.49 21.82
CA ILE A 127 -14.42 37.36 20.92
C ILE A 127 -13.55 36.22 21.46
N LEU A 128 -14.20 35.10 21.77
CA LEU A 128 -13.52 33.83 22.01
C LEU A 128 -13.67 32.95 20.77
N ARG A 129 -12.54 32.52 20.20
CA ARG A 129 -12.49 31.79 18.93
C ARG A 129 -11.57 30.58 19.01
N ASN A 130 -11.88 29.52 18.27
CA ASN A 130 -11.01 28.34 18.12
C ASN A 130 -10.55 27.76 19.48
N SER A 131 -11.36 27.83 20.52
CA SER A 131 -10.93 27.52 21.88
C SER A 131 -11.69 26.35 22.48
N ILE A 132 -11.01 25.54 23.29
CA ILE A 132 -11.58 24.48 24.11
C ILE A 132 -11.85 25.03 25.50
N VAL A 133 -13.10 24.95 25.96
CA VAL A 133 -13.51 25.34 27.32
C VAL A 133 -14.45 24.28 27.89
N ILE A 134 -13.90 23.30 28.59
CA ILE A 134 -14.60 22.09 29.07
C ILE A 134 -14.06 21.64 30.42
N GLU A 135 -14.78 20.80 31.14
CA GLU A 135 -14.35 20.23 32.43
C GLU A 135 -13.91 21.26 33.48
N ASN A 136 -14.44 22.48 33.40
CA ASN A 136 -14.24 23.48 34.44
C ASN A 136 -15.39 23.49 35.44
N GLY A 137 -15.09 23.76 36.71
CA GLY A 137 -16.07 23.93 37.77
C GLY A 137 -16.61 25.36 37.88
N GLY A 138 -17.84 25.46 38.37
CA GLY A 138 -18.58 26.71 38.54
C GLY A 138 -19.96 26.69 37.91
N ALA A 139 -20.67 27.81 38.00
CA ALA A 139 -22.02 27.93 37.44
C ALA A 139 -22.05 27.88 35.90
N ARG A 140 -20.95 28.26 35.22
CA ARG A 140 -20.82 28.27 33.75
C ARG A 140 -19.38 27.98 33.31
N GLN A 141 -19.19 27.57 32.05
CA GLN A 141 -17.84 27.57 31.49
C GLN A 141 -17.47 28.99 31.04
N ILE A 142 -18.38 29.68 30.34
CA ILE A 142 -18.12 31.00 29.74
C ILE A 142 -19.17 32.00 30.26
N GLY A 143 -18.70 32.97 31.04
CA GLY A 143 -19.50 34.09 31.56
C GLY A 143 -19.06 35.44 31.00
N GLY A 144 -19.84 36.49 31.28
CA GLY A 144 -19.50 37.86 30.87
C GLY A 144 -20.67 38.66 30.32
N THR A 145 -20.37 39.84 29.79
CA THR A 145 -21.36 40.77 29.23
C THR A 145 -21.57 40.48 27.74
N ASN A 146 -22.27 39.38 27.45
CA ASN A 146 -22.60 38.90 26.09
C ASN A 146 -21.36 38.74 25.17
N PRO A 147 -20.39 37.88 25.53
CA PRO A 147 -19.23 37.63 24.68
C PRO A 147 -19.64 36.96 23.37
N ALA A 148 -18.95 37.28 22.29
CA ALA A 148 -19.07 36.56 21.03
C ALA A 148 -18.22 35.28 21.11
N VAL A 149 -18.86 34.12 21.00
CA VAL A 149 -18.21 32.81 21.00
C VAL A 149 -18.40 32.17 19.63
N ALA A 150 -17.31 31.75 18.99
CA ALA A 150 -17.34 31.17 17.65
C ALA A 150 -16.31 30.06 17.52
N TYR A 151 -16.65 28.98 16.80
CA TYR A 151 -15.76 27.84 16.54
C TYR A 151 -15.07 27.30 17.80
N CYS A 152 -15.77 27.30 18.94
CA CYS A 152 -15.24 26.78 20.20
C CYS A 152 -15.81 25.40 20.50
N LEU A 153 -15.02 24.56 21.15
CA LEU A 153 -15.47 23.31 21.76
C LEU A 153 -15.77 23.61 23.23
N THR A 154 -17.03 23.52 23.65
CA THR A 154 -17.39 23.83 25.05
C THR A 154 -18.55 23.00 25.57
N SER A 155 -18.51 22.68 26.87
CA SER A 155 -19.66 22.09 27.58
C SER A 155 -20.73 23.12 27.97
N ASP A 156 -20.52 24.41 27.70
CA ASP A 156 -21.52 25.45 27.96
C ASP A 156 -22.61 25.46 26.88
N THR A 157 -23.76 24.91 27.25
CA THR A 157 -24.91 24.71 26.34
C THR A 157 -25.43 26.00 25.73
N GLN A 158 -25.19 27.16 26.36
CA GLN A 158 -25.59 28.45 25.80
C GLN A 158 -24.94 28.72 24.44
N TYR A 159 -23.72 28.23 24.21
CA TYR A 159 -22.94 28.53 23.01
C TYR A 159 -22.91 27.38 22.01
N HIS A 160 -23.64 26.28 22.25
CA HIS A 160 -23.74 25.20 21.28
C HIS A 160 -24.42 25.70 20.00
N GLY A 161 -23.75 25.54 18.85
CA GLY A 161 -24.19 26.06 17.56
C GLY A 161 -23.90 27.55 17.32
N ALA A 162 -23.56 28.33 18.35
CA ALA A 162 -23.24 29.74 18.21
C ALA A 162 -21.92 29.92 17.45
N GLY A 163 -21.97 30.61 16.30
CA GLY A 163 -20.78 30.88 15.48
C GLY A 163 -20.00 29.61 15.07
N GLY A 164 -20.68 28.47 14.91
CA GLY A 164 -20.03 27.19 14.58
C GLY A 164 -19.39 26.46 15.77
N SER A 165 -19.64 26.91 17.00
CA SER A 165 -19.20 26.23 18.22
C SER A 165 -19.98 24.94 18.46
N PHE A 166 -19.38 23.97 19.14
CA PHE A 166 -19.90 22.61 19.28
C PHE A 166 -19.50 21.99 20.61
N TYR A 167 -20.08 20.84 20.91
CA TYR A 167 -19.67 19.98 22.01
C TYR A 167 -19.27 18.62 21.47
N ALA A 168 -18.09 18.16 21.88
CA ALA A 168 -17.55 16.85 21.59
C ALA A 168 -16.50 16.54 22.66
N ASP A 169 -16.08 15.28 22.76
CA ASP A 169 -14.85 14.94 23.46
C ASP A 169 -13.66 15.57 22.69
N PRO A 170 -12.81 16.39 23.34
CA PRO A 170 -11.59 16.89 22.72
C PRO A 170 -10.59 15.79 22.36
N ALA A 171 -10.71 14.58 22.91
CA ALA A 171 -9.78 13.46 22.73
C ALA A 171 -8.33 13.90 22.98
N PHE A 172 -8.07 14.44 24.17
CA PHE A 172 -6.73 14.81 24.59
C PHE A 172 -5.81 13.60 24.66
N GLU A 173 -4.51 13.83 24.47
CA GLU A 173 -3.49 12.80 24.52
C GLU A 173 -3.51 12.06 25.87
N ASP A 174 -3.31 12.78 26.97
CA ASP A 174 -3.46 12.22 28.32
C ASP A 174 -4.06 13.25 29.25
N PHE A 175 -5.38 13.21 29.39
CA PHE A 175 -6.12 14.13 30.25
C PHE A 175 -5.68 14.06 31.72
N TRP A 176 -5.34 12.88 32.23
CA TRP A 176 -5.04 12.67 33.66
C TRP A 176 -3.63 13.11 34.02
N GLU A 177 -2.69 12.96 33.09
CA GLU A 177 -1.32 13.49 33.18
C GLU A 177 -1.19 14.94 32.71
N ARG A 178 -2.32 15.61 32.40
CA ARG A 178 -2.39 17.02 31.96
C ARG A 178 -1.72 17.29 30.62
N ASP A 179 -1.66 16.27 29.76
CA ASP A 179 -1.27 16.40 28.36
C ASP A 179 -2.51 16.67 27.50
N TYR A 180 -2.75 17.96 27.27
CA TYR A 180 -3.91 18.46 26.52
C TYR A 180 -3.63 18.63 25.01
N ARG A 181 -2.58 18.01 24.47
CA ARG A 181 -2.42 17.88 23.02
C ARG A 181 -3.57 17.05 22.43
N LEU A 182 -3.89 17.26 21.16
CA LEU A 182 -4.99 16.55 20.49
C LEU A 182 -4.48 15.22 19.96
N SER A 183 -5.19 14.13 20.26
CA SER A 183 -4.94 12.83 19.62
C SER A 183 -5.52 12.78 18.22
N ALA A 184 -5.06 11.81 17.42
CA ALA A 184 -5.47 11.63 16.03
C ALA A 184 -7.00 11.53 15.84
N GLY A 185 -7.74 11.07 16.85
CA GLY A 185 -9.20 10.94 16.82
C GLY A 185 -9.99 12.21 17.15
N SER A 186 -9.31 13.30 17.47
CA SER A 186 -9.97 14.50 17.99
C SER A 186 -10.85 15.19 16.95
N PHE A 187 -12.09 15.49 17.34
CA PHE A 187 -12.99 16.33 16.56
C PHE A 187 -12.63 17.81 16.58
N ALA A 188 -11.69 18.22 17.44
CA ALA A 188 -11.17 19.58 17.47
C ALA A 188 -10.22 19.88 16.30
N ILE A 189 -9.70 18.84 15.64
CA ILE A 189 -8.79 18.97 14.49
C ILE A 189 -9.56 19.49 13.26
N ASN A 190 -9.00 20.49 12.59
CA ASN A 190 -9.51 21.12 11.37
C ASN A 190 -10.96 21.65 11.47
N ARG A 191 -11.41 22.02 12.68
CA ARG A 191 -12.80 22.42 12.98
C ARG A 191 -12.98 23.87 13.43
N GLY A 192 -11.89 24.63 13.56
CA GLY A 192 -11.87 26.04 13.91
C GLY A 192 -12.42 26.96 12.82
N ASP A 193 -12.09 28.24 12.83
CA ASP A 193 -12.58 29.21 11.85
C ASP A 193 -12.16 28.81 10.42
N PRO A 194 -13.10 28.74 9.44
CA PRO A 194 -12.80 28.37 8.06
C PRO A 194 -12.06 29.47 7.28
N ASN A 195 -11.94 30.69 7.82
CA ASN A 195 -11.18 31.74 7.18
C ASN A 195 -9.68 31.41 7.18
N GLN A 196 -9.06 31.45 5.99
CA GLN A 196 -7.65 31.13 5.77
C GLN A 196 -6.68 31.94 6.63
N ALA A 197 -7.08 33.13 7.10
CA ALA A 197 -6.28 33.93 8.03
C ALA A 197 -6.06 33.27 9.40
N TYR A 198 -6.79 32.20 9.72
CA TYR A 198 -6.68 31.44 10.97
C TYR A 198 -6.06 30.06 10.78
N ASN A 199 -5.76 29.65 9.55
CA ASN A 199 -5.20 28.34 9.26
C ASN A 199 -3.96 28.03 10.10
N ASP A 200 -3.77 26.74 10.38
CA ASP A 200 -2.59 26.28 11.09
C ASP A 200 -1.33 26.42 10.23
N PRO A 201 -0.12 26.31 10.83
CA PRO A 201 1.14 26.50 10.10
C PRO A 201 1.34 25.54 8.92
N ASP A 202 0.68 24.38 8.93
CA ASP A 202 0.68 23.39 7.84
C ASP A 202 -0.30 23.75 6.71
N GLY A 203 -1.04 24.85 6.86
CA GLY A 203 -1.99 25.38 5.88
C GLY A 203 -3.39 24.76 5.98
N THR A 204 -3.62 23.80 6.89
CA THR A 204 -4.96 23.24 7.11
C THR A 204 -5.84 24.24 7.84
N ARG A 205 -7.16 23.96 7.86
CA ARG A 205 -8.10 24.77 8.62
C ARG A 205 -7.72 24.73 10.10
N ALA A 206 -7.85 25.86 10.79
CA ALA A 206 -7.49 25.98 12.20
C ALA A 206 -8.04 24.83 13.08
N ASP A 207 -7.20 24.31 13.95
CA ASP A 207 -7.57 23.45 15.06
C ASP A 207 -8.23 24.28 16.17
N VAL A 208 -9.06 23.60 16.97
CA VAL A 208 -9.68 24.18 18.16
C VAL A 208 -8.85 23.80 19.38
N GLY A 209 -8.37 24.79 20.13
CA GLY A 209 -7.52 24.59 21.31
C GLY A 209 -6.15 25.24 21.19
N ALA A 210 -5.35 25.11 22.25
CA ALA A 210 -4.04 25.71 22.39
C ALA A 210 -2.97 25.10 21.49
N PHE A 211 -3.05 23.80 21.24
CA PHE A 211 -2.06 23.03 20.49
C PHE A 211 -2.55 22.78 19.07
N VAL A 212 -1.64 22.89 18.10
CA VAL A 212 -1.85 22.33 16.76
C VAL A 212 -1.72 20.81 16.88
N ALA A 213 -2.54 20.06 16.16
CA ALA A 213 -2.40 18.63 16.05
C ALA A 213 -1.03 18.25 15.47
N GLU A 214 -0.42 17.22 16.03
CA GLU A 214 0.79 16.65 15.43
C GLU A 214 0.45 15.94 14.11
N SER A 215 1.47 15.72 13.27
CA SER A 215 1.29 14.88 12.09
C SER A 215 1.18 13.43 12.53
N PHE A 216 0.06 12.79 12.19
CA PHE A 216 -0.15 11.36 12.39
C PHE A 216 -0.03 10.59 11.06
N SER A 217 0.89 11.03 10.19
CA SER A 217 1.17 10.31 8.95
C SER A 217 1.83 8.96 9.24
N ALA A 218 1.52 7.98 8.39
CA ALA A 218 2.26 6.72 8.34
C ALA A 218 3.61 6.92 7.62
N GLU A 219 4.40 5.86 7.50
CA GLU A 219 5.65 5.89 6.73
C GLU A 219 5.71 4.70 5.79
N ILE A 220 5.79 4.96 4.48
CA ILE A 220 6.04 3.88 3.50
C ILE A 220 7.45 3.35 3.75
N GLU A 221 7.53 2.05 4.03
CA GLU A 221 8.80 1.36 4.30
C GLU A 221 9.38 0.80 3.00
N SER A 222 8.53 0.21 2.17
CA SER A 222 8.97 -0.39 0.91
C SER A 222 7.85 -0.46 -0.14
N LEU A 223 8.24 -0.41 -1.41
CA LEU A 223 7.36 -0.66 -2.55
C LEU A 223 8.15 -1.40 -3.64
N PHE A 224 7.88 -2.70 -3.79
CA PHE A 224 8.67 -3.58 -4.67
C PHE A 224 7.81 -4.61 -5.40
N ASP A 225 8.38 -5.20 -6.45
CA ASP A 225 7.74 -6.24 -7.26
C ASP A 225 7.41 -7.50 -6.46
N VAL A 226 6.25 -8.11 -6.71
CA VAL A 226 5.90 -9.36 -6.05
C VAL A 226 6.77 -10.48 -6.64
N PRO A 227 7.48 -11.27 -5.82
CA PRO A 227 8.36 -12.31 -6.35
C PRO A 227 7.56 -13.50 -6.88
N HIS A 228 8.02 -14.05 -8.01
CA HIS A 228 7.49 -15.26 -8.64
C HIS A 228 5.99 -15.16 -8.99
N ASP A 229 5.58 -14.06 -9.60
CA ASP A 229 4.22 -13.82 -10.10
C ASP A 229 4.20 -13.48 -11.60
N ASN A 230 2.99 -13.47 -12.18
CA ASN A 230 2.76 -13.06 -13.57
C ASN A 230 2.74 -11.52 -13.72
N GLY A 231 3.41 -10.82 -12.79
CA GLY A 231 3.41 -9.39 -12.65
C GLY A 231 2.05 -8.77 -12.33
N ARG A 232 1.95 -7.51 -12.75
CA ARG A 232 0.85 -6.57 -12.53
C ARG A 232 0.57 -6.23 -11.08
N GLN A 233 1.51 -6.53 -10.19
CA GLN A 233 1.33 -6.40 -8.76
C GLN A 233 2.62 -5.89 -8.12
N LEU A 234 2.46 -5.08 -7.07
CA LEU A 234 3.53 -4.62 -6.22
C LEU A 234 3.17 -4.98 -4.77
N MET A 235 4.17 -5.32 -3.96
CA MET A 235 4.05 -5.33 -2.51
C MET A 235 4.33 -3.92 -1.99
N LEU A 236 3.36 -3.34 -1.28
CA LEU A 236 3.50 -2.08 -0.54
C LEU A 236 3.52 -2.38 0.95
N GLU A 237 4.56 -1.93 1.65
CA GLU A 237 4.73 -2.08 3.10
C GLU A 237 4.89 -0.71 3.76
N TRP A 238 4.32 -0.55 4.95
CA TRP A 238 4.39 0.71 5.70
C TRP A 238 4.36 0.49 7.22
N LEU A 239 5.01 1.41 7.92
CA LEU A 239 4.94 1.54 9.37
C LEU A 239 3.64 2.25 9.76
N PRO A 240 3.00 1.85 10.88
CA PRO A 240 1.76 2.45 11.35
C PRO A 240 1.93 3.94 11.68
N SER A 241 0.81 4.66 11.59
CA SER A 241 0.67 5.98 12.19
C SER A 241 0.78 5.90 13.72
N ALA A 242 1.39 6.90 14.36
CA ALA A 242 1.39 7.01 15.81
C ALA A 242 -0.03 7.10 16.42
N GLY A 243 -1.04 7.45 15.63
CA GLY A 243 -2.45 7.49 16.04
C GLY A 243 -3.20 6.15 15.92
N ASP A 244 -2.55 5.10 15.39
CA ASP A 244 -3.04 3.72 15.40
C ASP A 244 -2.65 3.05 16.73
N ASP A 245 -3.25 3.56 17.79
CA ASP A 245 -2.91 3.23 19.17
C ASP A 245 -4.13 2.74 19.95
N ALA A 246 -3.99 2.60 21.27
CA ALA A 246 -5.06 2.13 22.14
C ALA A 246 -6.32 3.01 22.12
N ARG A 247 -6.22 4.26 21.70
CA ARG A 247 -7.32 5.24 21.63
C ARG A 247 -8.11 5.11 20.33
N GLN A 248 -7.61 4.37 19.35
CA GLN A 248 -8.28 4.09 18.07
C GLN A 248 -8.60 5.39 17.29
N GLY A 249 -7.67 6.36 17.35
CA GLY A 249 -7.82 7.63 16.63
C GLY A 249 -7.80 7.43 15.12
N ILE A 250 -6.91 6.57 14.62
CA ILE A 250 -6.90 6.10 13.23
C ILE A 250 -7.77 4.85 13.09
N VAL A 251 -8.63 4.82 12.07
CA VAL A 251 -9.57 3.72 11.80
C VAL A 251 -9.21 2.89 10.58
N SER A 252 -8.50 3.46 9.61
CA SER A 252 -8.04 2.73 8.43
C SER A 252 -6.90 3.44 7.70
N TYR A 253 -6.18 2.66 6.92
CA TYR A 253 -5.22 3.11 5.91
C TYR A 253 -5.86 2.98 4.54
N LEU A 254 -5.97 4.09 3.81
CA LEU A 254 -6.46 4.11 2.43
C LEU A 254 -5.26 4.22 1.50
N ILE A 255 -5.14 3.31 0.55
CA ILE A 255 -4.04 3.29 -0.40
C ILE A 255 -4.51 3.92 -1.70
N TYR A 256 -3.83 4.97 -2.13
CA TYR A 256 -4.12 5.68 -3.37
C TYR A 256 -3.04 5.46 -4.39
N ARG A 257 -3.44 5.32 -5.66
CA ARG A 257 -2.52 5.27 -6.82
C ARG A 257 -2.70 6.51 -7.67
N LYS A 258 -1.61 7.10 -8.14
CA LYS A 258 -1.63 8.20 -9.11
C LYS A 258 -2.01 7.66 -10.49
N VAL A 259 -3.09 8.18 -11.07
CA VAL A 259 -3.65 7.71 -12.35
C VAL A 259 -2.87 8.28 -13.52
N ASN A 260 -2.58 9.58 -13.49
CA ASN A 260 -1.84 10.27 -14.53
C ASN A 260 -0.71 11.09 -13.89
N LEU A 261 0.53 10.71 -14.16
CA LEU A 261 1.71 11.36 -13.59
C LEU A 261 1.83 12.84 -14.00
N ALA A 262 1.24 13.24 -15.14
CA ALA A 262 1.24 14.62 -15.64
C ALA A 262 0.21 15.54 -14.96
N ILE A 263 -0.71 14.99 -14.15
CA ILE A 263 -1.74 15.75 -13.44
C ILE A 263 -1.41 15.73 -11.95
N LEU A 264 -1.44 16.90 -11.30
CA LEU A 264 -1.05 17.05 -9.90
C LEU A 264 -1.97 16.26 -8.94
N GLU A 265 -3.29 16.41 -9.10
CA GLU A 265 -4.30 15.77 -8.23
C GLU A 265 -5.20 14.83 -9.05
N ASN A 266 -4.70 13.62 -9.31
CA ASN A 266 -5.48 12.59 -9.98
C ASN A 266 -5.13 11.22 -9.40
N PHE A 267 -5.84 10.86 -8.34
CA PHE A 267 -5.62 9.63 -7.58
C PHE A 267 -6.87 8.76 -7.58
N GLU A 268 -6.69 7.45 -7.65
CA GLU A 268 -7.74 6.48 -7.45
C GLU A 268 -7.52 5.71 -6.14
N LEU A 269 -8.60 5.37 -5.46
CA LEU A 269 -8.55 4.51 -4.29
C LEU A 269 -8.34 3.05 -4.75
N VAL A 270 -7.26 2.43 -4.26
CA VAL A 270 -6.91 1.05 -4.59
C VAL A 270 -7.42 0.07 -3.56
N ALA A 271 -7.24 0.39 -2.28
CA ALA A 271 -7.62 -0.47 -1.18
C ALA A 271 -7.83 0.32 0.12
N THR A 272 -8.63 -0.25 1.01
CA THR A 272 -8.78 0.20 2.40
C THR A 272 -8.38 -0.94 3.32
N VAL A 273 -7.47 -0.68 4.24
CA VAL A 273 -6.97 -1.62 5.23
C VAL A 273 -7.36 -1.12 6.61
N PRO A 274 -8.20 -1.83 7.38
CA PRO A 274 -8.57 -1.41 8.73
C PRO A 274 -7.34 -1.27 9.63
N ALA A 275 -7.33 -0.22 10.45
CA ALA A 275 -6.34 -0.05 11.49
C ALA A 275 -6.52 -1.15 12.54
N ALA A 276 -5.40 -1.67 13.04
CA ALA A 276 -5.36 -2.89 13.84
C ALA A 276 -4.22 -2.89 14.87
N ARG A 277 -3.48 -1.78 15.00
CA ARG A 277 -2.35 -1.61 15.93
C ARG A 277 -1.27 -2.67 15.73
N LEU A 278 -0.97 -2.98 14.47
CA LEU A 278 0.14 -3.85 14.10
C LEU A 278 1.44 -3.04 14.10
N GLU A 279 2.57 -3.72 14.31
CA GLU A 279 3.90 -3.10 14.23
C GLU A 279 4.27 -2.68 12.79
N GLY A 280 3.63 -3.29 11.80
CA GLY A 280 3.80 -3.00 10.37
C GLY A 280 2.63 -3.54 9.56
N TYR A 281 2.43 -2.96 8.38
CA TYR A 281 1.36 -3.30 7.45
C TYR A 281 1.93 -3.62 6.07
N GLY A 282 1.22 -4.48 5.33
CA GLY A 282 1.57 -4.85 3.96
C GLY A 282 0.34 -5.12 3.12
N ARG A 283 0.39 -4.74 1.84
CA ARG A 283 -0.68 -4.99 0.89
C ARG A 283 -0.14 -5.15 -0.53
N ILE A 284 -0.61 -6.19 -1.22
CA ILE A 284 -0.42 -6.30 -2.67
C ILE A 284 -1.35 -5.32 -3.37
N VAL A 285 -0.77 -4.46 -4.21
CA VAL A 285 -1.47 -3.42 -4.98
C VAL A 285 -1.28 -3.64 -6.48
N PRO A 286 -2.32 -3.44 -7.30
CA PRO A 286 -2.25 -3.68 -8.73
C PRO A 286 -1.54 -2.56 -9.48
N THR A 287 -0.81 -2.93 -10.53
CA THR A 287 -0.33 -2.06 -11.60
C THR A 287 -1.17 -2.27 -12.86
N LEU A 288 -1.12 -1.33 -13.80
CA LEU A 288 -1.91 -1.43 -15.04
C LEU A 288 -1.17 -2.21 -16.14
N ALA A 289 0.15 -2.31 -16.04
CA ALA A 289 1.00 -3.00 -16.99
C ALA A 289 2.39 -3.21 -16.38
N ASP A 290 3.07 -4.26 -16.84
CA ASP A 290 4.42 -4.58 -16.42
C ASP A 290 5.47 -3.75 -17.13
N SER A 291 6.59 -3.60 -16.42
CA SER A 291 7.86 -3.23 -17.03
C SER A 291 8.38 -4.39 -17.87
N ASN A 292 8.96 -4.06 -19.02
CA ASN A 292 9.54 -5.04 -19.92
C ASN A 292 10.66 -4.40 -20.74
N ALA A 293 11.20 -5.13 -21.71
CA ALA A 293 12.30 -4.65 -22.56
C ALA A 293 11.99 -3.34 -23.33
N SER A 294 10.72 -2.97 -23.49
CA SER A 294 10.33 -1.71 -24.14
C SER A 294 10.41 -0.49 -23.22
N GLY A 295 10.50 -0.70 -21.90
CA GLY A 295 10.62 0.38 -20.92
C GLY A 295 10.11 0.00 -19.52
N ILE A 296 10.58 0.76 -18.54
CA ILE A 296 10.14 0.66 -17.14
C ILE A 296 8.85 1.46 -16.98
N ARG A 297 7.84 0.86 -16.35
CA ARG A 297 6.56 1.48 -16.02
C ARG A 297 6.42 1.66 -14.51
N TYR A 298 6.70 2.87 -14.05
CA TYR A 298 6.52 3.24 -12.65
C TYR A 298 5.06 3.56 -12.34
N TYR A 299 4.63 3.14 -11.16
CA TYR A 299 3.37 3.49 -10.53
C TYR A 299 3.67 4.12 -9.18
N SER A 300 2.99 5.23 -8.90
CA SER A 300 3.19 5.98 -7.65
C SER A 300 1.99 5.84 -6.72
N PHE A 301 2.27 5.65 -5.43
CA PHE A 301 1.30 5.43 -4.38
C PHE A 301 1.57 6.33 -3.19
N PHE A 302 0.52 6.62 -2.42
CA PHE A 302 0.64 7.10 -1.05
C PHE A 302 -0.38 6.39 -0.17
N VAL A 303 -0.13 6.37 1.13
CA VAL A 303 -1.05 5.83 2.14
C VAL A 303 -1.65 6.98 2.94
N ARG A 304 -2.97 6.97 3.12
CA ARG A 304 -3.69 7.91 3.98
C ARG A 304 -4.07 7.23 5.28
N ALA A 305 -3.57 7.73 6.40
CA ALA A 305 -4.08 7.40 7.72
C ALA A 305 -5.38 8.18 7.96
N GLN A 306 -6.51 7.47 7.94
CA GLN A 306 -7.85 8.06 8.13
C GLN A 306 -8.24 8.01 9.60
N SER A 307 -8.55 9.18 10.18
CA SER A 307 -9.09 9.30 11.54
C SER A 307 -10.57 8.94 11.62
N VAL A 308 -11.06 8.64 12.84
CA VAL A 308 -12.50 8.72 13.18
C VAL A 308 -13.13 10.08 12.85
N ASN A 309 -12.35 11.17 12.89
CA ASN A 309 -12.75 12.48 12.41
C ASN A 309 -12.50 12.56 10.90
N PRO A 310 -13.53 12.64 10.04
CA PRO A 310 -13.35 12.63 8.58
C PRO A 310 -12.60 13.86 8.06
N LEU A 311 -12.47 14.93 8.86
CA LEU A 311 -11.71 16.13 8.52
C LEU A 311 -10.22 16.02 8.92
N ALA A 312 -9.83 14.96 9.62
CA ALA A 312 -8.47 14.70 10.04
C ALA A 312 -7.95 13.45 9.31
N TYR A 313 -6.93 13.65 8.50
CA TYR A 313 -6.25 12.57 7.80
C TYR A 313 -4.84 13.03 7.47
N TRP A 314 -3.94 12.06 7.36
CA TRP A 314 -2.54 12.33 7.10
C TRP A 314 -2.04 11.42 5.99
N ASP A 315 -1.50 12.03 4.95
CA ASP A 315 -0.97 11.32 3.79
C ASP A 315 0.54 11.13 3.96
N THR A 316 1.04 9.96 3.58
CA THR A 316 2.48 9.76 3.43
C THR A 316 2.99 10.58 2.25
N PRO A 317 4.30 10.89 2.20
CA PRO A 317 4.94 11.17 0.93
C PRO A 317 4.64 10.07 -0.09
N GLN A 318 4.59 10.45 -1.36
CA GLN A 318 4.43 9.48 -2.44
C GLN A 318 5.71 8.67 -2.62
N ASP A 319 5.56 7.36 -2.84
CA ASP A 319 6.63 6.48 -3.30
C ASP A 319 6.26 5.85 -4.65
N SER A 320 7.21 5.24 -5.35
CA SER A 320 7.00 4.64 -6.68
C SER A 320 7.76 3.32 -6.87
N GLY A 321 7.09 2.37 -7.51
CA GLY A 321 7.65 1.06 -7.88
C GLY A 321 7.18 0.62 -9.26
N TYR A 322 7.69 -0.51 -9.73
CA TYR A 322 7.27 -1.11 -11.00
C TYR A 322 7.18 -2.64 -10.87
N SER A 323 6.19 -3.24 -11.51
CA SER A 323 6.05 -4.69 -11.55
C SER A 323 6.74 -5.29 -12.76
N VAL A 324 7.15 -6.54 -12.67
CA VAL A 324 7.60 -7.37 -13.79
C VAL A 324 6.92 -8.73 -13.72
N ASP A 325 6.71 -9.36 -14.87
CA ASP A 325 6.34 -10.78 -14.90
C ASP A 325 7.63 -11.59 -14.75
N ASN A 326 7.77 -12.27 -13.62
CA ASN A 326 8.96 -13.02 -13.24
C ASN A 326 8.64 -14.51 -12.98
N LEU A 327 7.44 -14.97 -13.34
CA LEU A 327 7.01 -16.36 -13.26
C LEU A 327 7.07 -17.03 -14.63
N THR A 328 7.86 -18.09 -14.73
CA THR A 328 7.93 -18.90 -15.95
C THR A 328 6.71 -19.81 -16.07
N PRO A 329 6.19 -20.09 -17.29
CA PRO A 329 5.14 -21.08 -17.49
C PRO A 329 5.53 -22.47 -17.00
N ALA A 330 4.54 -23.32 -16.76
CA ALA A 330 4.77 -24.73 -16.48
C ALA A 330 5.44 -25.44 -17.68
N THR A 331 6.13 -26.53 -17.38
CA THR A 331 6.80 -27.37 -18.38
C THR A 331 5.78 -28.12 -19.23
N PRO A 332 5.85 -28.08 -20.57
CA PRO A 332 5.05 -28.95 -21.44
C PRO A 332 5.33 -30.43 -21.14
N GLN A 333 4.26 -31.20 -20.90
CA GLN A 333 4.36 -32.63 -20.59
C GLN A 333 3.87 -33.49 -21.77
N GLN A 334 4.15 -34.80 -21.69
CA GLN A 334 3.68 -35.79 -22.65
C GLN A 334 4.01 -35.47 -24.12
N LEU A 335 5.21 -34.91 -24.39
CA LEU A 335 5.67 -34.72 -25.76
C LEU A 335 5.76 -36.07 -26.47
N ALA A 336 4.97 -36.23 -27.51
CA ALA A 336 4.98 -37.36 -28.41
C ALA A 336 5.17 -36.87 -29.85
N GLY A 337 5.79 -37.72 -30.67
CA GLY A 337 5.96 -37.45 -32.09
C GLY A 337 5.62 -38.68 -32.91
N MET A 338 4.99 -38.47 -34.06
CA MET A 338 4.67 -39.53 -35.01
C MET A 338 5.00 -39.10 -36.43
N GLU A 339 5.39 -40.06 -37.26
CA GLU A 339 5.51 -39.86 -38.72
C GLU A 339 4.12 -39.57 -39.31
N ILE A 340 4.06 -38.60 -40.23
CA ILE A 340 2.89 -38.32 -41.06
C ILE A 340 3.29 -38.41 -42.55
N ALA A 341 2.31 -38.30 -43.45
CA ALA A 341 2.54 -38.45 -44.89
C ALA A 341 3.66 -37.55 -45.44
N VAL A 342 3.84 -36.37 -44.85
CA VAL A 342 4.92 -35.42 -45.20
C VAL A 342 5.58 -34.92 -43.92
N GLY A 343 6.43 -35.75 -43.32
CA GLY A 343 7.29 -35.38 -42.19
C GLY A 343 6.84 -35.93 -40.84
N ALA A 344 6.86 -35.09 -39.81
CA ALA A 344 6.51 -35.45 -38.43
C ALA A 344 5.45 -34.53 -37.85
N GLN A 345 4.55 -35.08 -37.03
CA GLN A 345 3.65 -34.32 -36.18
C GLN A 345 4.03 -34.55 -34.72
N LEU A 346 4.22 -33.45 -34.00
CA LEU A 346 4.45 -33.43 -32.57
C LEU A 346 3.18 -32.99 -31.85
N THR A 347 2.88 -33.62 -30.73
CA THR A 347 1.79 -33.25 -29.83
C THR A 347 2.27 -33.30 -28.39
N TRP A 348 1.80 -32.39 -27.56
CA TRP A 348 2.07 -32.37 -26.12
C TRP A 348 0.81 -31.96 -25.35
N GLU A 349 0.86 -32.03 -24.03
CA GLU A 349 -0.21 -31.52 -23.18
C GLU A 349 -0.10 -29.99 -23.04
N ALA A 350 -1.22 -29.29 -23.23
CA ALA A 350 -1.26 -27.84 -23.02
C ALA A 350 -0.95 -27.51 -21.57
N VAL A 351 -0.10 -26.50 -21.35
CA VAL A 351 0.22 -26.05 -19.99
C VAL A 351 -0.98 -25.30 -19.39
N PRO A 352 -1.19 -25.35 -18.07
CA PRO A 352 -2.34 -24.72 -17.42
C PRO A 352 -2.28 -23.18 -17.39
N ASP A 353 -1.11 -22.59 -17.64
CA ASP A 353 -0.88 -21.15 -17.59
C ASP A 353 -1.65 -20.41 -18.69
N THR A 354 -2.38 -19.34 -18.30
CA THR A 354 -3.33 -18.63 -19.18
C THR A 354 -2.69 -17.54 -20.05
N ASP A 355 -1.43 -17.22 -19.79
CA ASP A 355 -0.63 -16.19 -20.44
C ASP A 355 0.46 -16.75 -21.34
N VAL A 356 0.44 -18.06 -21.62
CA VAL A 356 1.27 -18.66 -22.66
C VAL A 356 0.98 -17.97 -24.00
N ALA A 357 2.02 -17.43 -24.61
CA ALA A 357 1.96 -16.82 -25.91
C ALA A 357 2.18 -17.84 -27.02
N TYR A 358 3.17 -18.73 -26.84
CA TYR A 358 3.50 -19.79 -27.80
C TYR A 358 4.40 -20.85 -27.15
N TYR A 359 4.56 -21.96 -27.85
CA TYR A 359 5.52 -23.02 -27.59
C TYR A 359 6.70 -22.90 -28.53
N ALA A 360 7.92 -22.85 -27.99
CA ALA A 360 9.16 -22.90 -28.75
C ALA A 360 9.57 -24.36 -28.96
N VAL A 361 9.70 -24.77 -30.23
CA VAL A 361 10.10 -26.12 -30.64
C VAL A 361 11.59 -26.11 -30.99
N TYR A 362 12.33 -27.04 -30.41
CA TYR A 362 13.74 -27.28 -30.66
C TYR A 362 13.89 -28.59 -31.43
N ARG A 363 14.84 -28.64 -32.37
CA ARG A 363 15.10 -29.81 -33.22
C ARG A 363 16.59 -30.07 -33.36
N GLY A 364 16.99 -31.34 -33.33
CA GLY A 364 18.35 -31.79 -33.61
C GLY A 364 18.38 -33.03 -34.51
N ALA A 365 19.46 -33.18 -35.29
CA ALA A 365 19.74 -34.39 -36.07
C ALA A 365 20.42 -35.50 -35.25
N VAL A 366 20.77 -35.19 -34.00
CA VAL A 366 21.34 -36.10 -32.99
C VAL A 366 20.70 -35.78 -31.64
N PRO A 367 20.74 -36.70 -30.65
CA PRO A 367 20.32 -36.38 -29.30
C PRO A 367 21.02 -35.12 -28.79
N PHE A 368 20.27 -34.22 -28.18
CA PHE A 368 20.78 -32.97 -27.63
C PHE A 368 20.23 -32.74 -26.22
N ASP A 369 20.92 -31.90 -25.47
CA ASP A 369 20.43 -31.42 -24.19
C ASP A 369 19.51 -30.20 -24.41
N PRO A 370 18.20 -30.31 -24.14
CA PRO A 370 17.27 -29.22 -24.39
C PRO A 370 17.44 -28.06 -23.41
N ASP A 371 18.18 -28.21 -22.32
CA ASP A 371 18.47 -27.12 -21.38
C ASP A 371 19.47 -26.11 -21.98
N THR A 372 20.42 -26.60 -22.78
CA THR A 372 21.46 -25.79 -23.43
C THR A 372 21.12 -25.38 -24.86
N ALA A 373 20.02 -25.90 -25.42
CA ALA A 373 19.54 -25.54 -26.74
C ALA A 373 19.07 -24.07 -26.78
N SER A 374 19.75 -23.24 -27.58
CA SER A 374 19.45 -21.81 -27.73
C SER A 374 18.71 -21.46 -29.01
N ALA A 375 18.85 -22.27 -30.06
CA ALA A 375 18.22 -22.04 -31.36
C ALA A 375 16.81 -22.64 -31.39
N VAL A 376 15.80 -21.77 -31.48
CA VAL A 376 14.41 -22.17 -31.71
C VAL A 376 14.27 -22.57 -33.18
N TYR A 377 13.81 -23.79 -33.44
CA TYR A 377 13.56 -24.29 -34.80
C TYR A 377 12.24 -23.74 -35.36
N GLY A 378 11.20 -23.75 -34.54
CA GLY A 378 9.87 -23.25 -34.90
C GLY A 378 9.05 -22.91 -33.66
N THR A 379 7.88 -22.32 -33.88
CA THR A 379 6.96 -21.94 -32.81
C THR A 379 5.54 -22.41 -33.14
N SER A 380 4.76 -22.74 -32.12
CA SER A 380 3.33 -23.03 -32.26
C SER A 380 2.51 -22.33 -31.18
N ALA A 381 1.33 -21.81 -31.51
CA ALA A 381 0.40 -21.28 -30.51
C ALA A 381 -0.42 -22.39 -29.83
N GLU A 382 -0.55 -23.53 -30.50
CA GLU A 382 -1.33 -24.68 -30.04
C GLU A 382 -0.39 -25.81 -29.60
N PRO A 383 -0.86 -26.80 -28.81
CA PRO A 383 -0.03 -27.89 -28.31
C PRO A 383 0.27 -28.97 -29.39
N VAL A 384 0.50 -28.52 -30.62
CA VAL A 384 0.77 -29.33 -31.81
C VAL A 384 1.74 -28.58 -32.71
N PHE A 385 2.67 -29.30 -33.34
CA PHE A 385 3.57 -28.75 -34.35
C PHE A 385 3.77 -29.76 -35.47
N VAL A 386 3.73 -29.28 -36.71
CA VAL A 386 3.97 -30.11 -37.91
C VAL A 386 5.30 -29.68 -38.51
N ASP A 387 6.24 -30.61 -38.59
CA ASP A 387 7.52 -30.45 -39.26
C ASP A 387 7.48 -31.15 -40.62
N SER A 388 7.43 -30.38 -41.70
CA SER A 388 7.44 -30.91 -43.07
C SER A 388 8.88 -31.10 -43.56
N MET A 389 9.27 -32.35 -43.79
CA MET A 389 10.68 -32.73 -43.92
C MET A 389 10.88 -34.02 -44.72
N GLU A 390 12.12 -34.27 -45.13
CA GLU A 390 12.59 -35.49 -45.79
C GLU A 390 13.00 -36.58 -44.78
N THR A 391 13.43 -37.74 -45.30
CA THR A 391 13.81 -38.94 -44.53
C THR A 391 14.94 -38.69 -43.53
N GLY A 392 14.81 -39.20 -42.31
CA GLY A 392 15.86 -39.18 -41.29
C GLY A 392 15.36 -39.39 -39.85
N SER A 393 16.28 -39.41 -38.89
CA SER A 393 16.00 -39.47 -37.46
C SER A 393 16.18 -38.08 -36.83
N PHE A 394 15.19 -37.63 -36.07
CA PHE A 394 15.17 -36.27 -35.52
C PHE A 394 14.71 -36.27 -34.07
N PHE A 395 15.31 -35.39 -33.29
CA PHE A 395 15.06 -35.25 -31.87
C PHE A 395 14.38 -33.92 -31.62
N TYR A 396 13.35 -33.90 -30.78
CA TYR A 396 12.55 -32.72 -30.51
C TYR A 396 12.36 -32.50 -29.02
N ALA A 397 12.35 -31.22 -28.62
CA ALA A 397 11.93 -30.77 -27.30
C ALA A 397 11.11 -29.48 -27.42
N VAL A 398 10.26 -29.21 -26.44
CA VAL A 398 9.36 -28.06 -26.46
C VAL A 398 9.45 -27.29 -25.14
N ARG A 399 9.42 -25.96 -25.22
CA ARG A 399 9.24 -25.05 -24.06
C ARG A 399 8.00 -24.21 -24.25
N ALA A 400 7.26 -23.93 -23.18
CA ALA A 400 6.25 -22.88 -23.18
C ALA A 400 6.92 -21.52 -22.96
N VAL A 401 6.39 -20.49 -23.63
CA VAL A 401 6.83 -19.10 -23.51
C VAL A 401 5.61 -18.22 -23.29
N ASP A 402 5.61 -17.41 -22.24
CA ASP A 402 4.53 -16.45 -21.97
C ASP A 402 4.62 -15.19 -22.83
N ARG A 403 3.64 -14.29 -22.65
CA ARG A 403 3.56 -12.99 -23.33
C ARG A 403 4.66 -12.01 -22.94
N ASN A 404 5.33 -12.24 -21.81
CA ASN A 404 6.39 -11.38 -21.29
C ASN A 404 7.79 -11.94 -21.64
N GLY A 405 7.84 -13.14 -22.22
CA GLY A 405 9.03 -13.80 -22.72
C GLY A 405 9.69 -14.77 -21.74
N ASN A 406 9.09 -15.05 -20.57
CA ASN A 406 9.64 -16.05 -19.66
C ASN A 406 9.41 -17.44 -20.26
N ARG A 407 10.42 -18.30 -20.08
CA ARG A 407 10.47 -19.63 -20.70
C ARG A 407 10.40 -20.69 -19.63
N SER A 408 9.53 -21.68 -19.83
CA SER A 408 9.49 -22.87 -18.98
C SER A 408 10.81 -23.65 -19.06
N GLN A 409 10.97 -24.63 -18.16
CA GLN A 409 11.88 -25.75 -18.41
C GLN A 409 11.45 -26.51 -19.68
N PRO A 410 12.37 -27.17 -20.39
CA PRO A 410 12.01 -27.98 -21.56
C PRO A 410 11.26 -29.26 -21.19
N SER A 411 10.45 -29.74 -22.12
CA SER A 411 9.93 -31.10 -22.09
C SER A 411 11.07 -32.12 -22.14
N GLY A 412 10.74 -33.40 -21.90
CA GLY A 412 11.61 -34.50 -22.34
C GLY A 412 11.84 -34.48 -23.85
N VAL A 413 12.93 -35.10 -24.30
CA VAL A 413 13.26 -35.23 -25.72
C VAL A 413 12.56 -36.45 -26.31
N VAL A 414 11.89 -36.28 -27.47
CA VAL A 414 11.34 -37.39 -28.25
C VAL A 414 12.11 -37.56 -29.56
N ALA A 415 12.30 -38.82 -29.99
CA ALA A 415 12.86 -39.13 -31.30
C ALA A 415 11.73 -39.48 -32.26
N VAL A 416 11.78 -38.94 -33.49
CA VAL A 416 10.88 -39.28 -34.58
C VAL A 416 11.72 -39.68 -35.78
N GLU A 417 11.41 -40.85 -36.32
CA GLU A 417 12.02 -41.37 -37.54
C GLU A 417 11.03 -41.20 -38.68
N VAL A 418 11.46 -40.51 -39.73
CA VAL A 418 10.64 -40.20 -40.91
C VAL A 418 11.24 -40.96 -42.09
N GLY A 419 10.43 -41.73 -42.81
CA GLY A 419 10.89 -42.46 -44.01
C GLY A 419 11.94 -43.55 -43.75
N ILE A 420 12.17 -43.95 -42.49
CA ILE A 420 13.09 -45.03 -42.11
C ILE A 420 12.29 -46.32 -41.96
N VAL A 421 12.75 -47.40 -42.60
CA VAL A 421 12.19 -48.74 -42.44
C VAL A 421 13.22 -49.63 -41.75
N HIS A 422 12.80 -50.23 -40.64
CA HIS A 422 13.63 -51.15 -39.88
C HIS A 422 13.57 -52.56 -40.46
N PRO A 423 14.65 -53.35 -40.37
CA PRO A 423 14.60 -54.77 -40.70
C PRO A 423 13.53 -55.48 -39.84
N PRO A 424 12.84 -56.48 -40.40
CA PRO A 424 11.77 -57.15 -39.68
C PRO A 424 12.29 -57.94 -38.49
N LEU A 425 11.55 -57.88 -37.39
CA LEU A 425 11.88 -58.58 -36.15
C LEU A 425 11.28 -60.01 -36.15
N ALA A 426 11.73 -60.80 -35.17
CA ALA A 426 11.21 -62.15 -34.90
C ALA A 426 11.22 -63.09 -36.11
N LEU A 427 12.29 -63.04 -36.90
CA LEU A 427 12.52 -64.00 -37.98
C LEU A 427 12.60 -65.41 -37.41
N THR A 428 11.68 -66.27 -37.82
CA THR A 428 11.61 -67.69 -37.46
C THR A 428 11.69 -68.54 -38.71
N ILE A 429 12.26 -69.74 -38.56
CA ILE A 429 12.41 -70.71 -39.63
C ILE A 429 11.73 -72.01 -39.18
N ALA A 430 10.82 -72.53 -40.00
CA ALA A 430 10.20 -73.83 -39.82
C ALA A 430 10.55 -74.75 -41.01
N VAL A 431 10.87 -76.01 -40.72
CA VAL A 431 11.09 -77.04 -41.74
C VAL A 431 9.79 -77.82 -41.92
N GLU A 432 9.24 -77.86 -43.14
CA GLU A 432 8.03 -78.61 -43.48
C GLU A 432 8.30 -79.50 -44.68
N GLU A 433 8.37 -80.82 -44.46
CA GLU A 433 8.70 -81.84 -45.46
C GLU A 433 10.04 -81.58 -46.18
N SER A 434 9.99 -80.88 -47.33
CA SER A 434 11.12 -80.55 -48.22
C SER A 434 11.25 -79.03 -48.46
N GLN A 435 10.61 -78.21 -47.62
CA GLN A 435 10.60 -76.76 -47.74
C GLN A 435 11.01 -76.08 -46.41
N LEU A 436 11.66 -74.91 -46.51
CA LEU A 436 11.86 -74.02 -45.37
C LEU A 436 10.85 -72.87 -45.45
N ARG A 437 10.14 -72.60 -44.36
CA ARG A 437 9.25 -71.45 -44.25
C ARG A 437 9.85 -70.42 -43.32
N LEU A 438 10.16 -69.25 -43.86
CA LEU A 438 10.53 -68.05 -43.12
C LEU A 438 9.26 -67.29 -42.73
N ARG A 439 9.20 -66.82 -41.49
CA ARG A 439 8.16 -65.90 -40.99
C ARG A 439 8.76 -64.81 -40.14
N TRP A 440 8.26 -63.60 -40.28
CA TRP A 440 8.72 -62.44 -39.51
C TRP A 440 7.55 -61.52 -39.15
N GLN A 441 7.79 -60.56 -38.27
CA GLN A 441 6.82 -59.50 -37.97
C GLN A 441 6.88 -58.40 -39.02
N SER A 442 5.74 -57.79 -39.33
CA SER A 442 5.69 -56.67 -40.28
C SER A 442 6.49 -55.48 -39.77
N SER A 443 7.37 -54.94 -40.61
CA SER A 443 8.07 -53.67 -40.35
C SER A 443 7.14 -52.50 -40.69
N PRO A 444 6.94 -51.53 -39.76
CA PRO A 444 6.19 -50.32 -40.07
C PRO A 444 6.76 -49.60 -41.30
N GLY A 445 5.88 -49.19 -42.22
CA GLY A 445 6.27 -48.50 -43.45
C GLY A 445 6.90 -49.38 -44.54
N ALA A 446 7.07 -50.69 -44.33
CA ALA A 446 7.59 -51.59 -45.35
C ALA A 446 6.52 -51.96 -46.38
N VAL A 447 6.84 -51.82 -47.67
CA VAL A 447 6.00 -52.28 -48.79
C VAL A 447 6.49 -53.61 -49.36
N GLN A 448 7.76 -53.96 -49.10
CA GLN A 448 8.39 -55.16 -49.60
C GLN A 448 9.48 -55.65 -48.64
N TYR A 449 9.71 -56.97 -48.63
CA TYR A 449 10.80 -57.64 -47.94
C TYR A 449 11.72 -58.32 -48.95
N ARG A 450 13.03 -58.18 -48.78
CA ARG A 450 14.05 -58.91 -49.55
C ARG A 450 14.67 -60.00 -48.70
N ILE A 451 14.72 -61.21 -49.26
CA ILE A 451 15.29 -62.39 -48.62
C ILE A 451 16.70 -62.58 -49.17
N PHE A 452 17.65 -62.72 -48.26
CA PHE A 452 19.04 -63.01 -48.56
C PHE A 452 19.48 -64.30 -47.88
N ARG A 453 20.50 -64.94 -48.46
CA ARG A 453 21.10 -66.18 -47.98
C ARG A 453 22.60 -66.04 -47.88
N SER A 454 23.21 -66.63 -46.85
CA SER A 454 24.66 -66.76 -46.72
C SER A 454 25.06 -68.16 -46.27
N LEU A 455 26.22 -68.64 -46.70
CA LEU A 455 26.77 -69.93 -46.24
C LEU A 455 27.48 -69.82 -44.87
N GLN A 456 27.69 -68.59 -44.38
CA GLN A 456 28.33 -68.28 -43.10
C GLN A 456 27.53 -67.20 -42.37
N ALA A 457 27.57 -67.18 -41.04
CA ALA A 457 26.76 -66.24 -40.25
C ALA A 457 27.08 -64.77 -40.56
N ASP A 458 28.35 -64.45 -40.84
CA ASP A 458 28.82 -63.10 -41.18
C ASP A 458 29.41 -63.05 -42.61
N GLY A 459 29.01 -64.00 -43.47
CA GLY A 459 29.52 -64.11 -44.84
C GLY A 459 28.76 -63.22 -45.84
N PRO A 460 29.28 -63.07 -47.07
CA PRO A 460 28.58 -62.34 -48.13
C PRO A 460 27.17 -62.90 -48.35
N MET A 461 26.21 -61.99 -48.51
CA MET A 461 24.80 -62.31 -48.66
C MET A 461 24.42 -62.35 -50.15
N ASP A 462 23.90 -63.48 -50.60
CA ASP A 462 23.29 -63.64 -51.91
C ASP A 462 21.81 -63.30 -51.84
N TYR A 463 21.32 -62.49 -52.77
CA TYR A 463 19.89 -62.24 -52.92
C TYR A 463 19.17 -63.53 -53.36
N VAL A 464 18.08 -63.86 -52.66
CA VAL A 464 17.24 -65.02 -52.98
C VAL A 464 16.02 -64.57 -53.77
N ASP A 465 15.19 -63.72 -53.15
CA ASP A 465 13.92 -63.27 -53.71
C ASP A 465 13.33 -62.12 -52.89
N SER A 466 12.13 -61.66 -53.22
CA SER A 466 11.38 -60.67 -52.46
C SER A 466 9.89 -61.00 -52.36
N THR A 467 9.22 -60.50 -51.32
CA THR A 467 7.79 -60.69 -51.10
C THR A 467 7.19 -59.48 -50.39
N SER A 468 5.90 -59.19 -50.61
CA SER A 468 5.13 -58.21 -49.82
C SER A 468 4.52 -58.83 -48.55
N ASP A 469 4.48 -60.16 -48.48
CA ASP A 469 3.94 -60.89 -47.32
C ASP A 469 4.98 -60.98 -46.19
N THR A 470 4.51 -61.28 -44.98
CA THR A 470 5.38 -61.51 -43.80
C THR A 470 5.89 -62.95 -43.71
N MET A 471 5.87 -63.66 -44.84
CA MET A 471 6.32 -65.04 -44.96
C MET A 471 6.92 -65.32 -46.33
N TYR A 472 7.89 -66.23 -46.37
CA TYR A 472 8.48 -66.72 -47.61
C TYR A 472 8.80 -68.22 -47.52
N VAL A 473 8.58 -68.96 -48.60
CA VAL A 473 8.81 -70.41 -48.67
C VAL A 473 9.97 -70.70 -49.62
N ILE A 474 10.99 -71.36 -49.10
CA ILE A 474 12.19 -71.77 -49.85
C ILE A 474 12.07 -73.26 -50.18
N THR A 475 12.15 -73.57 -51.46
CA THR A 475 12.05 -74.94 -52.00
C THR A 475 13.40 -75.55 -52.36
N ASP A 476 14.43 -74.73 -52.59
CA ASP A 476 15.80 -75.17 -52.87
C ASP A 476 16.67 -75.02 -51.60
N ILE A 477 16.73 -76.10 -50.80
CA ILE A 477 17.36 -76.09 -49.47
C ILE A 477 18.83 -76.55 -49.55
N PRO A 478 19.82 -75.65 -49.39
CA PRO A 478 21.21 -76.07 -49.28
C PRO A 478 21.50 -76.73 -47.93
N ILE A 479 22.56 -77.55 -47.90
CA ILE A 479 22.95 -78.40 -46.75
C ILE A 479 23.28 -77.59 -45.48
N ARG A 480 23.58 -76.29 -45.60
CA ARG A 480 23.74 -75.34 -44.47
C ARG A 480 23.74 -73.90 -44.96
N ALA A 481 22.76 -73.10 -44.54
CA ALA A 481 22.71 -71.67 -44.85
C ALA A 481 22.05 -70.84 -43.74
N PHE A 482 22.41 -69.56 -43.68
CA PHE A 482 21.81 -68.51 -42.87
C PHE A 482 20.91 -67.66 -43.77
N TYR A 483 19.77 -67.20 -43.25
CA TYR A 483 18.83 -66.35 -43.97
C TYR A 483 18.66 -65.02 -43.27
N PHE A 484 18.60 -63.96 -44.07
CA PHE A 484 18.39 -62.59 -43.61
C PHE A 484 17.20 -62.01 -44.36
N VAL A 485 16.45 -61.16 -43.69
CA VAL A 485 15.33 -60.45 -44.31
C VAL A 485 15.56 -58.96 -44.06
N THR A 486 15.54 -58.17 -45.13
CA THR A 486 15.51 -56.72 -45.04
C THR A 486 14.12 -56.23 -45.46
N ALA A 487 13.73 -55.06 -44.97
CA ALA A 487 12.48 -54.42 -45.35
C ALA A 487 12.78 -53.15 -46.13
N GLU A 488 11.93 -52.84 -47.11
CA GLU A 488 12.05 -51.68 -47.99
C GLU A 488 10.68 -51.00 -48.14
N ARG A 489 10.73 -49.69 -48.40
CA ARG A 489 9.55 -48.82 -48.58
C ARG A 489 9.31 -48.48 -50.03
#